data_AF-A0A4R8LBH7-F1
#
_entry.id   AF-A0A4R8LBH7-F1
#
_cell.length_a   1.000
_cell.length_b   1.000
_cell.length_c   1.000
_cell.angle_alpha   90.00
_cell.angle_beta   90.00
_cell.angle_gamma   90.00
#
_symmetry.space_group_name_H-M   'P 1'
#
loop_
_entity.id
_entity.type
_entity.pdbx_description
1 polymer ?
#
loop_
_entity_poly.entity_id
_entity_poly.type
_entity_poly.pdbx_seq_one_letter_code
_entity_poly.pdbx_strand_id
1 'polypeptide(L)'
;MNSVEKNLGQLRDLWMRHTQNEHIRVMVLRIADNADRMLDAFFALQSESGEWDTSDLFIRFDQPFDTGFSYSRVLGDALIEQYRQSFDDEDTEGNWPFNRVARYDSAAGFLLLLGAFARHHREQFRYVAAVLQPHPISASGAWETWLEAALQAPIPESIRLVIVDTQSDRRWQALADRFPDEVQVIEISMDMFDIMRETAMHAGGAAGSVGAYRQIMADLMVLLTRGSAHEVQERAGKAMQIARREQWLDQEAVLRLMIAGAQIKDADFDNAVVSYRDARDWAIRAKEKELPGAQNLVVQTWFGEGGACLAAGKMKDAARAYRSGAEQARCVPDPMLVVEGFRMAGFCFANARLPDAAKEHYVLAIRESVSIPVAQRAATTLPIVIQDLLRHYDARRVKELEACAGDYETDTAKILDMADKKALCLGAFPSARQVEAIEVAMDLQLEERYIACHKKRERLIAGGDERFREVVGTARELLHPRWNGLPEIRHPLDKTEAEIARLLENDDLDQTGAHG
;
A
#
# COMPACT_ATOMS: atom_id res chain seq x y z
N MET A 1 24.37 -17.87 -16.01
CA MET A 1 23.34 -16.83 -15.92
C MET A 1 22.21 -17.35 -15.05
N ASN A 2 21.92 -16.67 -13.95
CA ASN A 2 20.81 -17.04 -13.08
C ASN A 2 19.46 -16.62 -13.70
N SER A 3 18.33 -17.12 -13.17
CA SER A 3 17.00 -16.81 -13.74
C SER A 3 16.68 -15.32 -13.67
N VAL A 4 17.15 -14.62 -12.63
CA VAL A 4 16.92 -13.16 -12.46
C VAL A 4 17.63 -12.36 -13.56
N GLU A 5 18.91 -12.62 -13.82
CA GLU A 5 19.72 -12.00 -14.89
C GLU A 5 19.08 -12.21 -16.27
N LYS A 6 18.55 -13.41 -16.53
CA LYS A 6 17.84 -13.70 -17.79
C LYS A 6 16.59 -12.82 -17.95
N ASN A 7 15.81 -12.61 -16.89
CA ASN A 7 14.62 -11.78 -16.91
C ASN A 7 14.95 -10.28 -17.05
N LEU A 8 16.03 -9.82 -16.40
CA LEU A 8 16.57 -8.47 -16.61
C LEU A 8 17.00 -8.24 -18.06
N GLY A 9 17.68 -9.21 -18.68
CA GLY A 9 18.03 -9.17 -20.10
C GLY A 9 16.80 -9.11 -21.01
N GLN A 10 15.74 -9.85 -20.68
CA GLN A 10 14.47 -9.79 -21.43
C GLN A 10 13.80 -8.42 -21.34
N LEU A 11 13.79 -7.78 -20.16
CA LEU A 11 13.28 -6.42 -19.98
C LEU A 11 14.07 -5.42 -20.82
N ARG A 12 15.41 -5.49 -20.78
CA ARG A 12 16.29 -4.65 -21.59
C ARG A 12 15.96 -4.82 -23.08
N ASP A 13 15.87 -6.06 -23.55
CA ASP A 13 15.62 -6.36 -24.97
C ASP A 13 14.20 -5.93 -25.40
N LEU A 14 13.20 -6.02 -24.52
CA LEU A 14 11.85 -5.49 -24.74
C LEU A 14 11.90 -3.97 -24.87
N TRP A 15 12.50 -3.28 -23.89
CA TRP A 15 12.65 -1.83 -23.91
C TRP A 15 13.32 -1.36 -25.20
N MET A 16 14.49 -1.90 -25.54
CA MET A 16 15.23 -1.52 -26.75
C MET A 16 14.46 -1.78 -28.05
N ARG A 17 13.62 -2.83 -28.10
CA ARG A 17 12.78 -3.11 -29.27
C ARG A 17 11.67 -2.09 -29.43
N HIS A 18 10.98 -1.74 -28.34
CA HIS A 18 9.83 -0.84 -28.39
C HIS A 18 10.25 0.63 -28.53
N THR A 19 11.40 1.03 -27.99
CA THR A 19 11.95 2.38 -28.15
C THR A 19 12.53 2.67 -29.54
N GLN A 20 12.59 1.68 -30.45
CA GLN A 20 12.94 1.91 -31.86
C GLN A 20 11.91 2.77 -32.58
N ASN A 21 10.64 2.74 -32.17
CA ASN A 21 9.64 3.63 -32.74
C ASN A 21 9.80 5.04 -32.18
N GLU A 22 10.27 5.96 -33.02
CA GLU A 22 10.53 7.36 -32.68
C GLU A 22 9.26 8.19 -32.48
N HIS A 23 8.06 7.68 -32.81
CA HIS A 23 6.79 8.38 -32.58
C HIS A 23 6.24 8.17 -31.17
N ILE A 24 6.63 7.09 -30.49
CA ILE A 24 6.17 6.81 -29.13
C ILE A 24 6.72 7.86 -28.16
N ARG A 25 5.85 8.38 -27.31
CA ARG A 25 6.15 9.35 -26.25
C ARG A 25 5.88 8.80 -24.86
N VAL A 26 4.86 7.96 -24.72
CA VAL A 26 4.49 7.31 -23.46
C VAL A 26 4.58 5.80 -23.61
N MET A 27 5.23 5.15 -22.65
CA MET A 27 5.27 3.70 -22.54
C MET A 27 4.51 3.25 -21.32
N VAL A 28 3.54 2.36 -21.54
CA VAL A 28 2.82 1.66 -20.48
C VAL A 28 3.46 0.29 -20.32
N LEU A 29 4.18 0.08 -19.22
CA LEU A 29 4.72 -1.22 -18.88
C LEU A 29 3.63 -2.00 -18.13
N ARG A 30 3.06 -3.01 -18.80
CA ARG A 30 2.02 -3.86 -18.21
C ARG A 30 2.62 -5.15 -17.69
N ILE A 31 2.58 -5.33 -16.38
CA ILE A 31 3.22 -6.45 -15.69
C ILE A 31 2.19 -7.39 -15.04
N ALA A 32 2.63 -8.60 -14.69
CA ALA A 32 1.85 -9.45 -13.81
C ALA A 32 1.72 -8.81 -12.41
N ASP A 33 0.62 -9.09 -11.70
CA ASP A 33 0.30 -8.48 -10.39
C ASP A 33 1.35 -8.76 -9.30
N ASN A 34 2.27 -9.69 -9.54
CA ASN A 34 3.33 -10.07 -8.60
C ASN A 34 4.72 -9.61 -9.05
N ALA A 35 4.85 -8.82 -10.11
CA ALA A 35 6.12 -8.54 -10.79
C ALA A 35 6.72 -7.14 -10.53
N ASP A 36 6.12 -6.31 -9.67
CA ASP A 36 6.60 -4.94 -9.37
C ASP A 36 8.09 -4.91 -8.99
N ARG A 37 8.51 -5.82 -8.10
CA ARG A 37 9.90 -5.90 -7.62
C ARG A 37 10.91 -6.17 -8.73
N MET A 38 10.51 -6.87 -9.79
CA MET A 38 11.37 -7.16 -10.93
C MET A 38 11.61 -5.89 -11.76
N LEU A 39 10.56 -5.09 -11.93
CA LEU A 39 10.65 -3.81 -12.60
C LEU A 39 11.47 -2.79 -11.79
N ASP A 40 11.30 -2.80 -10.45
CA ASP A 40 12.12 -1.98 -9.56
C ASP A 40 13.61 -2.32 -9.67
N ALA A 41 13.93 -3.61 -9.66
CA ALA A 41 15.30 -4.08 -9.83
C ALA A 41 15.88 -3.70 -11.19
N PHE A 42 15.07 -3.75 -12.26
CA PHE A 42 15.50 -3.31 -13.57
C PHE A 42 15.88 -1.83 -13.57
N PHE A 43 15.00 -0.94 -13.08
CA PHE A 43 15.32 0.49 -13.05
C PHE A 43 16.50 0.83 -12.15
N ALA A 44 16.62 0.17 -11.00
CA ALA A 44 17.75 0.38 -10.09
C ALA A 44 19.10 0.02 -10.74
N LEU A 45 19.14 -1.07 -11.52
CA LEU A 45 20.34 -1.49 -12.23
C LEU A 45 20.73 -0.57 -13.37
N GLN A 46 19.80 0.19 -13.97
CA GLN A 46 20.13 1.17 -15.00
C GLN A 46 20.87 2.40 -14.45
N SER A 47 20.88 2.60 -13.13
CA SER A 47 21.64 3.67 -12.47
C SER A 47 23.10 3.28 -12.17
N GLU A 48 23.46 2.01 -12.34
CA GLU A 48 24.82 1.48 -12.15
C GLU A 48 25.40 1.08 -13.51
N SER A 49 26.70 1.31 -13.74
CA SER A 49 27.33 0.83 -14.99
C SER A 49 27.48 -0.70 -14.97
N GLY A 50 26.85 -1.40 -15.92
CA GLY A 50 26.79 -2.86 -15.93
C GLY A 50 26.53 -3.51 -17.31
N GLU A 51 26.45 -4.84 -17.32
CA GLU A 51 26.23 -5.64 -18.54
C GLU A 51 24.80 -5.53 -19.11
N TRP A 52 23.87 -5.00 -18.32
CA TRP A 52 22.44 -4.92 -18.63
C TRP A 52 21.99 -3.50 -18.96
N ASP A 53 22.92 -2.58 -19.14
CA ASP A 53 22.65 -1.17 -19.40
C ASP A 53 21.97 -1.00 -20.75
N THR A 54 20.98 -0.11 -20.77
CA THR A 54 20.46 0.48 -21.99
C THR A 54 21.25 1.74 -22.34
N SER A 55 21.08 2.25 -23.56
CA SER A 55 21.61 3.56 -23.93
C SER A 55 20.77 4.73 -23.40
N ASP A 56 19.79 4.47 -22.54
CA ASP A 56 18.79 5.44 -22.09
C ASP A 56 18.93 5.69 -20.58
N LEU A 57 18.68 6.92 -20.15
CA LEU A 57 18.71 7.31 -18.74
C LEU A 57 17.30 7.17 -18.14
N PHE A 58 17.16 6.36 -17.11
CA PHE A 58 15.91 6.23 -16.36
C PHE A 58 15.94 7.14 -15.13
N ILE A 59 14.91 7.97 -14.98
CA ILE A 59 14.73 8.84 -13.83
C ILE A 59 13.41 8.47 -13.16
N ARG A 60 13.47 8.03 -11.91
CA ARG A 60 12.29 7.59 -11.16
C ARG A 60 11.69 8.74 -10.37
N PHE A 61 10.37 8.86 -10.48
CA PHE A 61 9.55 9.82 -9.77
C PHE A 61 8.43 9.08 -9.02
N ASP A 62 8.53 9.06 -7.70
CA ASP A 62 7.60 8.42 -6.75
C ASP A 62 6.82 9.44 -5.91
N GLN A 63 6.96 10.73 -6.22
CA GLN A 63 6.37 11.81 -5.44
C GLN A 63 4.84 11.74 -5.46
N PRO A 64 4.16 12.16 -4.37
CA PRO A 64 2.70 12.08 -4.27
C PRO A 64 2.00 12.94 -5.32
N PHE A 65 0.80 12.51 -5.75
CA PHE A 65 -0.05 13.27 -6.66
C PHE A 65 -1.28 13.80 -5.92
N ASP A 66 -1.32 15.12 -5.71
CA ASP A 66 -2.51 15.82 -5.18
C ASP A 66 -3.26 16.59 -6.26
N THR A 67 -2.52 17.45 -6.97
CA THR A 67 -3.01 18.24 -8.10
C THR A 67 -1.98 18.22 -9.22
N GLY A 68 -2.41 18.45 -10.45
CA GLY A 68 -1.52 18.50 -11.62
C GLY A 68 -0.47 19.61 -11.54
N PHE A 69 -0.80 20.76 -10.97
CA PHE A 69 0.15 21.88 -10.85
C PHE A 69 1.18 21.64 -9.73
N SER A 70 0.75 21.17 -8.55
CA SER A 70 1.67 20.84 -7.46
C SER A 70 2.57 19.67 -7.84
N TYR A 71 2.03 18.66 -8.53
CA TYR A 71 2.80 17.52 -9.02
C TYR A 71 3.89 17.95 -10.01
N SER A 72 3.57 18.78 -11.00
CA SER A 72 4.57 19.32 -11.94
C SER A 72 5.69 20.09 -11.25
N ARG A 73 5.38 20.85 -10.21
CA ARG A 73 6.36 21.58 -9.40
C ARG A 73 7.30 20.60 -8.69
N VAL A 74 6.73 19.65 -7.96
CA VAL A 74 7.45 18.65 -7.16
C VAL A 74 8.33 17.74 -8.04
N LEU A 75 7.85 17.35 -9.23
CA LEU A 75 8.65 16.61 -10.20
C LEU A 75 9.89 17.41 -10.66
N GLY A 76 9.72 18.70 -10.91
CA GLY A 76 10.83 19.57 -11.31
C GLY A 76 11.86 19.74 -10.21
N ASP A 77 11.42 19.90 -8.97
CA ASP A 77 12.31 19.96 -7.81
C ASP A 77 13.04 18.63 -7.57
N ALA A 78 12.33 17.50 -7.70
CA ALA A 78 12.92 16.17 -7.57
C ALA A 78 14.02 15.91 -8.61
N LEU A 79 13.81 16.28 -9.87
CA LEU A 79 14.82 16.16 -10.93
C LEU A 79 16.09 16.94 -10.60
N ILE A 80 15.93 18.17 -10.12
CA ILE A 80 17.06 19.06 -9.80
C ILE A 80 17.79 18.56 -8.56
N GLU A 81 17.06 18.07 -7.57
CA GLU A 81 17.66 17.51 -6.35
C GLU A 81 18.44 16.22 -6.65
N GLN A 82 17.89 15.30 -7.44
CA GLN A 82 18.60 14.10 -7.89
C GLN A 82 19.86 14.46 -8.70
N TYR A 83 19.79 15.49 -9.55
CA TYR A 83 20.95 16.00 -10.26
C TYR A 83 22.02 16.51 -9.27
N ARG A 84 21.66 17.37 -8.31
CA ARG A 84 22.62 17.89 -7.31
C ARG A 84 23.30 16.77 -6.52
N GLN A 85 22.55 15.75 -6.11
CA GLN A 85 23.09 14.61 -5.37
C GLN A 85 24.11 13.79 -6.19
N SER A 86 24.09 13.92 -7.51
CA SER A 86 25.03 13.24 -8.42
C SER A 86 26.33 14.02 -8.66
N PHE A 87 26.43 15.28 -8.21
CA PHE A 87 27.61 16.15 -8.43
C PHE A 87 28.03 16.84 -7.13
N ASP A 88 29.27 16.58 -6.69
CA ASP A 88 29.80 17.10 -5.41
C ASP A 88 30.03 18.63 -5.37
N ASP A 89 30.08 19.32 -6.53
CA ASP A 89 30.37 20.76 -6.62
C ASP A 89 29.33 21.52 -7.49
N GLU A 90 28.60 22.46 -6.89
CA GLU A 90 27.53 23.22 -7.55
C GLU A 90 28.03 24.19 -8.65
N ASP A 91 29.32 24.54 -8.69
CA ASP A 91 29.87 25.66 -9.48
C ASP A 91 31.02 25.26 -10.44
N THR A 92 30.92 24.09 -11.09
CA THR A 92 31.88 23.69 -12.13
C THR A 92 31.40 24.12 -13.53
N GLU A 93 32.29 24.68 -14.36
CA GLU A 93 32.04 24.90 -15.79
C GLU A 93 31.63 23.58 -16.46
N GLY A 94 30.37 23.48 -16.90
CA GLY A 94 29.80 22.26 -17.50
C GLY A 94 28.54 21.73 -16.81
N ASN A 95 28.20 22.23 -15.61
CA ASN A 95 26.97 21.87 -14.91
C ASN A 95 25.71 22.31 -15.70
N TRP A 96 24.64 21.51 -15.59
CA TRP A 96 23.36 21.81 -16.22
C TRP A 96 22.76 23.11 -15.66
N PRO A 97 22.53 24.16 -16.48
CA PRO A 97 22.07 25.46 -16.01
C PRO A 97 20.55 25.48 -15.77
N PHE A 98 20.04 24.62 -14.89
CA PHE A 98 18.60 24.47 -14.61
C PHE A 98 17.96 25.77 -14.11
N ASN A 99 18.71 26.68 -13.48
CA ASN A 99 18.24 27.98 -13.03
C ASN A 99 17.86 28.95 -14.17
N ARG A 100 18.30 28.67 -15.41
CA ARG A 100 17.94 29.44 -16.60
C ARG A 100 16.71 28.88 -17.33
N VAL A 101 16.18 27.74 -16.87
CA VAL A 101 15.00 27.12 -17.46
C VAL A 101 13.76 27.72 -16.80
N ALA A 102 12.85 28.25 -17.62
CA ALA A 102 11.58 28.77 -17.14
C ALA A 102 10.77 27.64 -16.47
N ARG A 103 10.31 27.90 -15.25
CA ARG A 103 9.50 26.95 -14.47
C ARG A 103 8.02 27.29 -14.61
N TYR A 104 7.22 26.27 -14.92
CA TYR A 104 5.77 26.37 -14.98
C TYR A 104 5.17 25.17 -14.27
N ASP A 105 4.20 25.42 -13.40
CA ASP A 105 3.50 24.39 -12.62
C ASP A 105 2.42 23.73 -13.50
N SER A 106 2.88 22.97 -14.51
CA SER A 106 2.05 22.31 -15.53
C SER A 106 2.82 21.16 -16.18
N ALA A 107 2.09 20.21 -16.79
CA ALA A 107 2.69 19.08 -17.49
C ALA A 107 3.68 19.54 -18.59
N ALA A 108 3.30 20.55 -19.38
CA ALA A 108 4.17 21.13 -20.40
C ALA A 108 5.42 21.79 -19.80
N GLY A 109 5.28 22.47 -18.64
CA GLY A 109 6.41 23.02 -17.89
C GLY A 109 7.43 21.98 -17.46
N PHE A 110 6.95 20.85 -16.92
CA PHE A 110 7.80 19.73 -16.56
C PHE A 110 8.51 19.12 -17.78
N LEU A 111 7.79 18.92 -18.90
CA LEU A 111 8.37 18.44 -20.16
C LEU A 111 9.43 19.39 -20.73
N LEU A 112 9.25 20.70 -20.59
CA LEU A 112 10.27 21.68 -20.96
C LEU A 112 11.54 21.53 -20.13
N LEU A 113 11.39 21.30 -18.82
CA LEU A 113 12.52 21.08 -17.92
C LEU A 113 13.26 19.78 -18.25
N LEU A 114 12.54 18.67 -18.42
CA LEU A 114 13.11 17.41 -18.89
C LEU A 114 13.80 17.55 -20.24
N GLY A 115 13.20 18.27 -21.19
CA GLY A 115 13.80 18.54 -22.50
C GLY A 115 15.08 19.37 -22.40
N ALA A 116 15.12 20.34 -21.48
CA ALA A 116 16.34 21.12 -21.23
C ALA A 116 17.45 20.25 -20.63
N PHE A 117 17.11 19.36 -19.70
CA PHE A 117 18.02 18.38 -19.13
C PHE A 117 18.57 17.43 -20.22
N ALA A 118 17.69 16.81 -21.00
CA ALA A 118 18.06 15.87 -22.05
C ALA A 118 18.95 16.51 -23.12
N ARG A 119 18.71 17.77 -23.50
CA ARG A 119 19.56 18.48 -24.45
C ARG A 119 20.96 18.74 -23.91
N HIS A 120 21.10 19.05 -22.62
CA HIS A 120 22.40 19.29 -21.99
C HIS A 120 23.27 18.02 -22.00
N HIS A 121 22.65 16.86 -21.79
CA HIS A 121 23.33 15.57 -21.67
C HIS A 121 23.17 14.66 -22.90
N ARG A 122 22.82 15.21 -24.07
CA ARG A 122 22.50 14.46 -25.30
C ARG A 122 23.60 13.52 -25.81
N GLU A 123 24.85 13.71 -25.37
CA GLU A 123 26.00 12.88 -25.75
C GLU A 123 26.14 11.64 -24.85
N GLN A 124 25.46 11.62 -23.70
CA GLN A 124 25.58 10.57 -22.68
C GLN A 124 24.50 9.48 -22.83
N PHE A 125 23.34 9.84 -23.35
CA PHE A 125 22.20 8.93 -23.50
C PHE A 125 21.36 9.27 -24.73
N ARG A 126 20.65 8.28 -25.25
CA ARG A 126 19.72 8.42 -26.38
C ARG A 126 18.41 9.04 -25.93
N TYR A 127 17.79 8.51 -24.87
CA TYR A 127 16.57 9.06 -24.27
C TYR A 127 16.69 9.30 -22.77
N VAL A 128 15.89 10.24 -22.27
CA VAL A 128 15.53 10.33 -20.85
C VAL A 128 14.15 9.70 -20.67
N ALA A 129 14.11 8.57 -19.96
CA ALA A 129 12.91 7.86 -19.57
C ALA A 129 12.46 8.31 -18.18
N ALA A 130 11.47 9.20 -18.11
CA ALA A 130 10.86 9.63 -16.85
C ALA A 130 9.83 8.59 -16.41
N VAL A 131 10.17 7.79 -15.39
CA VAL A 131 9.33 6.77 -14.80
C VAL A 131 8.44 7.39 -13.73
N LEU A 132 7.15 7.52 -14.03
CA LEU A 132 6.16 8.19 -13.19
C LEU A 132 5.34 7.13 -12.43
N GLN A 133 5.60 7.00 -11.12
CA GLN A 133 4.90 6.07 -10.22
C GLN A 133 4.45 6.82 -8.95
N PRO A 134 3.56 7.82 -9.06
CA PRO A 134 3.16 8.63 -7.91
C PRO A 134 2.49 7.78 -6.83
N HIS A 135 2.91 7.97 -5.58
CA HIS A 135 2.30 7.30 -4.44
C HIS A 135 2.38 8.15 -3.16
N PRO A 136 1.25 8.41 -2.47
CA PRO A 136 -0.14 8.11 -2.85
C PRO A 136 -0.67 9.01 -4.00
N ILE A 137 -1.86 8.67 -4.51
CA ILE A 137 -2.63 9.47 -5.49
C ILE A 137 -3.94 9.91 -4.84
N SER A 138 -4.09 11.21 -4.56
CA SER A 138 -5.28 11.78 -3.91
C SER A 138 -6.47 11.93 -4.88
N ALA A 139 -6.20 12.15 -6.17
CA ALA A 139 -7.23 12.33 -7.20
C ALA A 139 -6.86 11.59 -8.51
N SER A 140 -7.32 10.35 -8.66
CA SER A 140 -6.97 9.50 -9.82
C SER A 140 -7.39 10.09 -11.18
N GLY A 141 -8.57 10.71 -11.27
CA GLY A 141 -9.03 11.35 -12.50
C GLY A 141 -8.19 12.57 -12.90
N ALA A 142 -7.67 13.31 -11.92
CA ALA A 142 -6.76 14.42 -12.18
C ALA A 142 -5.40 13.93 -12.68
N TRP A 143 -4.93 12.76 -12.21
CA TRP A 143 -3.70 12.15 -12.69
C TRP A 143 -3.80 11.75 -14.17
N GLU A 144 -4.90 11.11 -14.57
CA GLU A 144 -5.18 10.81 -15.99
C GLU A 144 -5.21 12.09 -16.83
N THR A 145 -5.88 13.14 -16.32
CA THR A 145 -5.98 14.44 -17.00
C THR A 145 -4.61 15.11 -17.16
N TRP A 146 -3.71 14.97 -16.18
CA TRP A 146 -2.35 15.49 -16.27
C TRP A 146 -1.54 14.79 -17.37
N LEU A 147 -1.65 13.46 -17.49
CA LEU A 147 -0.98 12.71 -18.56
C LEU A 147 -1.53 13.06 -19.94
N GLU A 148 -2.83 13.30 -20.06
CA GLU A 148 -3.43 13.83 -21.28
C GLU A 148 -2.89 15.21 -21.63
N ALA A 149 -2.77 16.10 -20.64
CA ALA A 149 -2.18 17.42 -20.83
C ALA A 149 -0.70 17.33 -21.24
N ALA A 150 0.04 16.32 -20.75
CA ALA A 150 1.40 16.04 -21.16
C ALA A 150 1.49 15.60 -22.64
N LEU A 151 0.61 14.69 -23.07
CA LEU A 151 0.52 14.22 -24.46
C LEU A 151 0.08 15.32 -25.44
N GLN A 152 -0.80 16.22 -25.00
CA GLN A 152 -1.21 17.36 -25.82
C GLN A 152 -0.14 18.46 -25.91
N ALA A 153 0.83 18.45 -24.99
CA ALA A 153 1.99 19.33 -25.07
C ALA A 153 3.05 18.75 -26.01
N PRO A 154 3.90 19.58 -26.62
CA PRO A 154 4.99 19.08 -27.46
C PRO A 154 6.05 18.36 -26.59
N ILE A 155 5.94 17.03 -26.50
CA ILE A 155 6.92 16.19 -25.81
C ILE A 155 8.20 16.14 -26.68
N PRO A 156 9.37 16.55 -26.15
CA PRO A 156 10.62 16.50 -26.91
C PRO A 156 10.96 15.07 -27.34
N GLU A 157 11.52 14.90 -28.55
CA GLU A 157 11.84 13.58 -29.12
C GLU A 157 12.82 12.76 -28.27
N SER A 158 13.65 13.44 -27.45
CA SER A 158 14.60 12.83 -26.54
C SER A 158 13.98 12.31 -25.23
N ILE A 159 12.67 12.50 -25.02
CA ILE A 159 11.97 12.15 -23.78
C ILE A 159 11.03 10.97 -24.02
N ARG A 160 10.97 10.07 -23.04
CA ARG A 160 9.94 9.05 -22.92
C ARG A 160 9.32 9.15 -21.53
N LEU A 161 8.00 9.24 -21.44
CA LEU A 161 7.30 9.06 -20.17
C LEU A 161 7.01 7.57 -20.01
N VAL A 162 7.23 7.03 -18.83
CA VAL A 162 7.00 5.61 -18.53
C VAL A 162 6.04 5.52 -17.36
N ILE A 163 4.95 4.80 -17.55
CA ILE A 163 3.93 4.51 -16.54
C ILE A 163 3.72 3.00 -16.44
N VAL A 164 3.20 2.56 -15.31
CA VAL A 164 3.04 1.12 -15.01
C VAL A 164 1.57 0.83 -14.71
N ASP A 165 1.08 -0.28 -15.24
CA ASP A 165 -0.18 -0.91 -14.84
C ASP A 165 -0.01 -2.43 -14.75
N THR A 166 -1.05 -3.12 -14.28
CA THR A 166 -1.01 -4.58 -14.11
C THR A 166 -1.98 -5.28 -15.06
N GLN A 167 -1.83 -6.60 -15.20
CA GLN A 167 -2.76 -7.40 -16.00
C GLN A 167 -4.19 -7.39 -15.45
N SER A 168 -4.35 -7.30 -14.12
CA SER A 168 -5.64 -7.20 -13.45
C SER A 168 -6.22 -5.77 -13.42
N ASP A 169 -5.36 -4.75 -13.32
CA ASP A 169 -5.73 -3.33 -13.37
C ASP A 169 -5.11 -2.65 -14.59
N ARG A 170 -5.81 -2.72 -15.73
CA ARG A 170 -5.37 -2.16 -17.03
C ARG A 170 -5.74 -0.69 -17.18
N ARG A 171 -5.48 0.11 -16.15
CA ARG A 171 -5.96 1.50 -16.06
C ARG A 171 -5.55 2.39 -17.22
N TRP A 172 -4.41 2.14 -17.87
CA TRP A 172 -3.91 2.98 -18.96
C TRP A 172 -4.39 2.56 -20.35
N GLN A 173 -5.24 1.53 -20.45
CA GLN A 173 -5.73 1.07 -21.74
C GLN A 173 -6.52 2.16 -22.49
N ALA A 174 -7.37 2.90 -21.78
CA ALA A 174 -8.15 3.99 -22.38
C ALA A 174 -7.26 5.13 -22.91
N LEU A 175 -6.13 5.41 -22.25
CA LEU A 175 -5.14 6.39 -22.72
C LEU A 175 -4.47 5.89 -24.00
N ALA A 176 -4.05 4.62 -24.03
CA ALA A 176 -3.42 3.99 -25.19
C ALA A 176 -4.35 3.95 -26.42
N ASP A 177 -5.63 3.62 -26.22
CA ASP A 177 -6.61 3.54 -27.30
C ASP A 177 -6.91 4.93 -27.90
N ARG A 178 -6.83 5.99 -27.10
CA ARG A 178 -7.08 7.37 -27.53
C ARG A 178 -5.88 8.03 -28.22
N PHE A 179 -4.65 7.65 -27.85
CA PHE A 179 -3.41 8.18 -28.43
C PHE A 179 -2.53 7.05 -29.00
N PRO A 180 -3.03 6.24 -29.96
CA PRO A 180 -2.36 5.00 -30.38
C PRO A 180 -1.01 5.21 -31.08
N ASP A 181 -0.78 6.40 -31.64
CA ASP A 181 0.48 6.73 -32.33
C ASP A 181 1.59 7.19 -31.36
N GLU A 182 1.22 7.62 -30.14
CA GLU A 182 2.14 8.21 -29.16
C GLU A 182 2.26 7.36 -27.89
N VAL A 183 1.26 6.52 -27.59
CA VAL A 183 1.22 5.68 -26.39
C VAL A 183 1.34 4.21 -26.80
N GLN A 184 2.34 3.53 -26.25
CA GLN A 184 2.55 2.11 -26.49
C GLN A 184 2.43 1.30 -25.20
N VAL A 185 1.62 0.24 -25.24
CA VAL A 185 1.58 -0.77 -24.19
C VAL A 185 2.60 -1.87 -24.49
N ILE A 186 3.45 -2.16 -23.51
CA ILE A 186 4.42 -3.24 -23.53
C ILE A 186 3.96 -4.30 -22.53
N GLU A 187 3.46 -5.41 -23.05
CA GLU A 187 3.05 -6.56 -22.24
C GLU A 187 4.29 -7.35 -21.79
N ILE A 188 4.53 -7.38 -20.48
CA ILE A 188 5.66 -8.05 -19.87
C ILE A 188 5.16 -9.35 -19.24
N SER A 189 5.47 -10.46 -19.91
CA SER A 189 5.06 -11.81 -19.50
C SER A 189 6.01 -12.45 -18.49
N MET A 190 6.34 -11.73 -17.42
CA MET A 190 7.20 -12.25 -16.34
C MET A 190 6.38 -12.51 -15.09
N ASP A 191 6.55 -13.69 -14.51
CA ASP A 191 5.84 -14.12 -13.31
C ASP A 191 6.85 -14.52 -12.24
N MET A 192 6.81 -13.83 -11.10
CA MET A 192 7.73 -14.07 -9.99
C MET A 192 7.66 -15.51 -9.45
N PHE A 193 6.54 -16.21 -9.60
CA PHE A 193 6.42 -17.61 -9.21
C PHE A 193 7.24 -18.53 -10.12
N ASP A 194 7.25 -18.27 -11.42
CA ASP A 194 8.06 -19.03 -12.37
C ASP A 194 9.55 -18.77 -12.13
N ILE A 195 9.94 -17.52 -11.87
CA ILE A 195 11.33 -17.13 -11.53
C ILE A 195 11.77 -17.82 -10.23
N MET A 196 10.92 -17.86 -9.21
CA MET A 196 11.23 -18.54 -7.94
C MET A 196 11.41 -20.05 -8.16
N ARG A 197 10.54 -20.69 -8.95
CA ARG A 197 10.64 -22.12 -9.29
C ARG A 197 11.94 -22.42 -10.03
N GLU A 198 12.26 -21.63 -11.06
CA GLU A 198 13.52 -21.77 -11.81
C GLU A 198 14.73 -21.56 -10.90
N THR A 199 14.73 -20.54 -10.05
CA THR A 199 15.84 -20.27 -9.12
C THR A 199 16.03 -21.40 -8.14
N ALA A 200 14.95 -21.98 -7.59
CA ALA A 200 15.01 -23.14 -6.72
C ALA A 200 15.61 -24.37 -7.42
N MET A 201 15.29 -24.57 -8.70
CA MET A 201 15.87 -25.65 -9.52
C MET A 201 17.38 -25.47 -9.74
N HIS A 202 17.86 -24.23 -9.87
CA HIS A 202 19.28 -23.92 -10.14
C HIS A 202 20.14 -23.80 -8.87
N ALA A 203 19.56 -23.39 -7.73
CA ALA A 203 20.27 -23.25 -6.45
C ALA A 203 20.50 -24.59 -5.73
N GLY A 204 19.79 -25.66 -6.13
CA GLY A 204 19.93 -26.99 -5.56
C GLY A 204 21.04 -27.79 -6.24
N GLY A 205 22.18 -27.94 -5.57
CA GLY A 205 22.97 -29.17 -5.73
C GLY A 205 22.03 -30.34 -5.42
N ALA A 206 21.63 -31.09 -6.44
CA ALA A 206 20.48 -32.00 -6.46
C ALA A 206 20.58 -33.25 -5.56
N ALA A 207 21.43 -33.26 -4.53
CA ALA A 207 21.62 -34.39 -3.63
C ALA A 207 21.09 -34.08 -2.23
N GLY A 208 19.99 -34.73 -1.84
CA GLY A 208 19.53 -34.81 -0.44
C GLY A 208 18.11 -34.28 -0.17
N SER A 209 17.61 -34.61 1.03
CA SER A 209 16.25 -34.29 1.50
C SER A 209 15.91 -32.80 1.46
N VAL A 210 16.88 -31.92 1.77
CA VAL A 210 16.68 -30.47 1.84
C VAL A 210 16.41 -29.85 0.46
N GLY A 211 17.16 -30.26 -0.57
CA GLY A 211 16.98 -29.75 -1.94
C GLY A 211 15.62 -30.17 -2.51
N ALA A 212 15.27 -31.46 -2.36
CA ALA A 212 13.97 -31.98 -2.77
C ALA A 212 12.80 -31.29 -2.04
N TYR A 213 12.94 -31.04 -0.73
CA TYR A 213 11.94 -30.33 0.06
C TYR A 213 11.73 -28.90 -0.43
N ARG A 214 12.80 -28.13 -0.65
CA ARG A 214 12.72 -26.74 -1.15
C ARG A 214 12.05 -26.65 -2.52
N GLN A 215 12.34 -27.60 -3.40
CA GLN A 215 11.67 -27.67 -4.71
C GLN A 215 10.16 -27.91 -4.56
N ILE A 216 9.75 -28.86 -3.72
CA ILE A 216 8.32 -29.12 -3.48
C ILE A 216 7.64 -27.91 -2.84
N MET A 217 8.32 -27.19 -1.93
CA MET A 217 7.81 -25.95 -1.33
C MET A 217 7.60 -24.84 -2.37
N ALA A 218 8.52 -24.67 -3.32
CA ALA A 218 8.35 -23.71 -4.41
C ALA A 218 7.11 -24.04 -5.25
N ASP A 219 6.92 -25.32 -5.59
CA ASP A 219 5.73 -25.76 -6.34
C ASP A 219 4.43 -25.55 -5.54
N LEU A 220 4.46 -25.78 -4.22
CA LEU A 220 3.31 -25.54 -3.34
C LEU A 220 2.91 -24.06 -3.34
N MET A 221 3.84 -23.11 -3.35
CA MET A 221 3.51 -21.69 -3.44
C MET A 221 2.76 -21.34 -4.74
N VAL A 222 3.12 -21.99 -5.85
CA VAL A 222 2.39 -21.85 -7.12
C VAL A 222 1.00 -22.45 -7.03
N LEU A 223 0.88 -23.67 -6.49
CA LEU A 223 -0.40 -24.37 -6.34
C LEU A 223 -1.35 -23.66 -5.37
N LEU A 224 -0.84 -23.05 -4.30
CA LEU A 224 -1.64 -22.24 -3.39
C LEU A 224 -2.32 -21.08 -4.11
N THR A 225 -1.68 -20.53 -5.13
CA THR A 225 -2.26 -19.45 -5.95
C THR A 225 -3.18 -20.01 -7.04
N ARG A 226 -2.72 -21.01 -7.81
CA ARG A 226 -3.36 -21.43 -9.08
C ARG A 226 -4.02 -22.80 -9.08
N GLY A 227 -3.63 -23.68 -8.17
CA GLY A 227 -4.11 -25.07 -8.09
C GLY A 227 -5.29 -25.25 -7.14
N SER A 228 -5.87 -26.44 -7.16
CA SER A 228 -6.92 -26.89 -6.24
C SER A 228 -6.34 -27.36 -4.89
N ALA A 229 -7.18 -27.45 -3.87
CA ALA A 229 -6.84 -28.03 -2.57
C ALA A 229 -6.33 -29.48 -2.70
N HIS A 230 -6.90 -30.25 -3.63
CA HIS A 230 -6.45 -31.61 -3.91
C HIS A 230 -5.00 -31.65 -4.43
N GLU A 231 -4.66 -30.80 -5.39
CA GLU A 231 -3.28 -30.72 -5.92
C GLU A 231 -2.28 -30.27 -4.86
N VAL A 232 -2.65 -29.28 -4.02
CA VAL A 232 -1.85 -28.86 -2.87
C VAL A 232 -1.64 -30.02 -1.91
N GLN A 233 -2.70 -30.76 -1.58
CA GLN A 233 -2.63 -31.91 -0.66
C GLN A 233 -1.74 -33.03 -1.20
N GLU A 234 -1.85 -33.39 -2.48
CA GLU A 234 -1.01 -34.42 -3.09
C GLU A 234 0.47 -34.00 -3.07
N ARG A 235 0.75 -32.73 -3.44
CA ARG A 235 2.12 -32.21 -3.48
C ARG A 235 2.71 -32.07 -2.07
N ALA A 236 1.92 -31.59 -1.10
CA ALA A 236 2.32 -31.47 0.30
C ALA A 236 2.57 -32.85 0.93
N GLY A 237 1.78 -33.87 0.57
CA GLY A 237 2.01 -35.24 1.03
C GLY A 237 3.41 -35.77 0.70
N LYS A 238 3.98 -35.39 -0.45
CA LYS A 238 5.36 -35.75 -0.84
C LYS A 238 6.39 -35.04 0.05
N ALA A 239 6.19 -33.76 0.36
CA ALA A 239 7.06 -33.02 1.29
C ALA A 239 6.96 -33.55 2.73
N MET A 240 5.77 -33.94 3.19
CA MET A 240 5.55 -34.53 4.51
C MET A 240 6.32 -35.84 4.70
N GLN A 241 6.39 -36.69 3.66
CA GLN A 241 7.21 -37.91 3.74
C GLN A 241 8.69 -37.60 4.01
N ILE A 242 9.21 -36.53 3.40
CA ILE A 242 10.58 -36.05 3.65
C ILE A 242 10.68 -35.51 5.08
N ALA A 243 9.78 -34.61 5.48
CA ALA A 243 9.79 -33.99 6.80
C ALA A 243 9.71 -35.03 7.93
N ARG A 244 8.89 -36.09 7.80
CA ARG A 244 8.83 -37.20 8.75
C ARG A 244 10.12 -37.97 8.85
N ARG A 245 10.75 -38.29 7.71
CA ARG A 245 12.03 -39.02 7.69
C ARG A 245 13.13 -38.22 8.40
N GLU A 246 13.18 -36.91 8.15
CA GLU A 246 14.17 -36.00 8.73
C GLU A 246 13.75 -35.45 10.11
N GLN A 247 12.58 -35.83 10.62
CA GLN A 247 12.00 -35.39 11.89
C GLN A 247 11.77 -33.87 12.01
N TRP A 248 11.48 -33.19 10.91
CA TRP A 248 11.15 -31.76 10.87
C TRP A 248 9.69 -31.52 11.24
N LEU A 249 9.40 -31.51 12.54
CA LEU A 249 8.04 -31.38 13.10
C LEU A 249 7.39 -30.03 12.76
N ASP A 250 8.17 -28.97 12.78
CA ASP A 250 7.76 -27.62 12.39
C ASP A 250 7.33 -27.57 10.92
N GLN A 251 8.06 -28.27 10.06
CA GLN A 251 7.76 -28.37 8.63
C GLN A 251 6.48 -29.17 8.35
N GLU A 252 6.19 -30.23 9.12
CA GLU A 252 4.88 -30.91 9.06
C GLU A 252 3.74 -29.96 9.39
N ALA A 253 3.88 -29.11 10.42
CA ALA A 253 2.87 -28.13 10.77
C ALA A 253 2.67 -27.11 9.64
N VAL A 254 3.75 -26.59 9.05
CA VAL A 254 3.71 -25.64 7.92
C VAL A 254 2.98 -26.22 6.72
N LEU A 255 3.29 -27.46 6.32
CA LEU A 255 2.63 -28.11 5.18
C LEU A 255 1.13 -28.30 5.41
N ARG A 256 0.71 -28.57 6.65
CA ARG A 256 -0.71 -28.69 7.00
C ARG A 256 -1.42 -27.35 7.01
N LEU A 257 -0.75 -26.28 7.43
CA LEU A 257 -1.26 -24.92 7.29
C LEU A 257 -1.49 -24.55 5.81
N MET A 258 -0.58 -24.96 4.91
CA MET A 258 -0.75 -24.77 3.46
C MET A 258 -1.98 -25.51 2.92
N ILE A 259 -2.16 -26.78 3.31
CA ILE A 259 -3.36 -27.55 2.92
C ILE A 259 -4.63 -26.86 3.42
N ALA A 260 -4.65 -26.42 4.68
CA ALA A 260 -5.80 -25.72 5.25
C ALA A 260 -6.10 -24.41 4.49
N GLY A 261 -5.08 -23.63 4.13
CA GLY A 261 -5.24 -22.43 3.32
C GLY A 261 -5.80 -22.71 1.93
N ALA A 262 -5.38 -23.81 1.28
CA ALA A 262 -5.94 -24.22 -0.01
C ALA A 262 -7.41 -24.66 0.11
N GLN A 263 -7.78 -25.34 1.20
CA GLN A 263 -9.16 -25.73 1.47
C GLN A 263 -10.07 -24.52 1.71
N ILE A 264 -9.59 -23.47 2.40
CA ILE A 264 -10.33 -22.19 2.50
C ILE A 264 -10.59 -21.61 1.11
N LYS A 265 -9.58 -21.60 0.24
CA LYS A 265 -9.71 -21.07 -1.13
C LYS A 265 -10.79 -21.80 -1.93
N ASP A 266 -10.90 -23.11 -1.75
CA ASP A 266 -11.91 -23.96 -2.39
C ASP A 266 -13.26 -23.98 -1.64
N ALA A 267 -13.43 -23.12 -0.62
CA ALA A 267 -14.59 -23.04 0.28
C ALA A 267 -14.91 -24.35 1.04
N ASP A 268 -13.95 -25.26 1.17
CA ASP A 268 -14.05 -26.48 1.97
C ASP A 268 -13.67 -26.21 3.44
N PHE A 269 -14.51 -25.40 4.09
CA PHE A 269 -14.21 -24.88 5.43
C PHE A 269 -14.17 -25.96 6.52
N ASP A 270 -14.96 -27.01 6.40
CA ASP A 270 -14.99 -28.10 7.38
C ASP A 270 -13.67 -28.87 7.39
N ASN A 271 -13.15 -29.22 6.21
CA ASN A 271 -11.83 -29.85 6.12
C ASN A 271 -10.71 -28.87 6.49
N ALA A 272 -10.83 -27.58 6.15
CA ALA A 272 -9.87 -26.56 6.59
C ALA A 272 -9.72 -26.52 8.12
N VAL A 273 -10.84 -26.53 8.86
CA VAL A 273 -10.83 -26.56 10.33
C VAL A 273 -10.13 -27.82 10.85
N VAL A 274 -10.40 -28.98 10.25
CA VAL A 274 -9.71 -30.24 10.61
C VAL A 274 -8.21 -30.13 10.35
N SER A 275 -7.80 -29.60 9.19
CA SER A 275 -6.39 -29.42 8.83
C SER A 275 -5.67 -28.44 9.76
N TYR A 276 -6.31 -27.35 10.20
CA TYR A 276 -5.73 -26.44 11.19
C TYR A 276 -5.55 -27.09 12.57
N ARG A 277 -6.50 -27.93 12.99
CA ARG A 277 -6.37 -28.68 14.25
C ARG A 277 -5.26 -29.72 14.18
N ASP A 278 -5.14 -30.45 13.08
CA ASP A 278 -4.02 -31.38 12.87
C ASP A 278 -2.69 -30.62 12.83
N ALA A 279 -2.61 -29.50 12.10
CA ALA A 279 -1.43 -28.63 12.10
C ALA A 279 -1.04 -28.17 13.52
N ARG A 280 -2.04 -27.88 14.38
CA ARG A 280 -1.81 -27.49 15.78
C ARG A 280 -1.17 -28.59 16.59
N ASP A 281 -1.61 -29.84 16.43
CA ASP A 281 -1.01 -30.97 17.14
C ASP A 281 0.49 -31.11 16.82
N TRP A 282 0.88 -30.89 15.55
CA TRP A 282 2.28 -30.88 15.14
C TRP A 282 3.04 -29.66 15.67
N ALA A 283 2.43 -28.48 15.64
CA ALA A 283 3.03 -27.26 16.20
C ALA A 283 3.26 -27.37 17.72
N ILE A 284 2.34 -28.02 18.46
CA ILE A 284 2.50 -28.29 19.88
C ILE A 284 3.67 -29.25 20.13
N ARG A 285 3.78 -30.35 19.36
CA ARG A 285 4.93 -31.27 19.47
C ARG A 285 6.26 -30.58 19.12
N ALA A 286 6.27 -29.70 18.13
CA ALA A 286 7.42 -28.88 17.80
C ALA A 286 7.79 -27.93 18.96
N LYS A 287 6.79 -27.33 19.62
CA LYS A 287 6.96 -26.47 20.80
C LYS A 287 7.49 -27.25 22.01
N GLU A 288 7.00 -28.46 22.25
CA GLU A 288 7.50 -29.35 23.31
C GLU A 288 8.96 -29.74 23.11
N LYS A 289 9.42 -29.79 21.86
CA LYS A 289 10.84 -29.95 21.50
C LYS A 289 11.62 -28.64 21.44
N GLU A 290 11.02 -27.53 21.85
CA GLU A 290 11.63 -26.19 21.87
C GLU A 290 12.18 -25.76 20.50
N LEU A 291 11.54 -26.21 19.41
CA LEU A 291 11.96 -25.81 18.07
C LEU A 291 11.73 -24.30 17.86
N PRO A 292 12.69 -23.58 17.24
CA PRO A 292 12.55 -22.16 16.97
C PRO A 292 11.26 -21.83 16.22
N GLY A 293 10.51 -20.84 16.68
CA GLY A 293 9.28 -20.39 16.02
C GLY A 293 8.05 -21.29 16.21
N ALA A 294 8.16 -22.44 16.90
CA ALA A 294 7.02 -23.35 17.08
C ALA A 294 5.85 -22.72 17.87
N GLN A 295 6.13 -21.78 18.78
CA GLN A 295 5.09 -21.02 19.47
C GLN A 295 4.27 -20.15 18.50
N ASN A 296 4.93 -19.51 17.52
CA ASN A 296 4.25 -18.76 16.47
C ASN A 296 3.38 -19.67 15.61
N LEU A 297 3.84 -20.90 15.30
CA LEU A 297 3.03 -21.88 14.58
C LEU A 297 1.75 -22.24 15.33
N VAL A 298 1.82 -22.44 16.66
CA VAL A 298 0.61 -22.70 17.47
C VAL A 298 -0.37 -21.54 17.36
N VAL A 299 0.09 -20.29 17.47
CA VAL A 299 -0.76 -19.10 17.30
C VAL A 299 -1.39 -19.07 15.90
N GLN A 300 -0.59 -19.26 14.84
CA GLN A 300 -1.08 -19.29 13.46
C GLN A 300 -2.17 -20.35 13.23
N THR A 301 -2.07 -21.52 13.88
CA THR A 301 -3.10 -22.56 13.76
C THR A 301 -4.44 -22.16 14.40
N TRP A 302 -4.42 -21.37 15.48
CA TRP A 302 -5.64 -20.87 16.13
C TRP A 302 -6.29 -19.76 15.31
N PHE A 303 -5.49 -18.81 14.82
CA PHE A 303 -5.97 -17.74 13.94
C PHE A 303 -6.50 -18.30 12.62
N GLY A 304 -5.83 -19.31 12.05
CA GLY A 304 -6.28 -20.04 10.88
C GLY A 304 -7.62 -20.75 11.09
N GLU A 305 -7.77 -21.50 12.19
CA GLU A 305 -9.07 -22.12 12.54
C GLU A 305 -10.16 -21.06 12.74
N GLY A 306 -9.84 -19.94 13.39
CA GLY A 306 -10.74 -18.79 13.55
C GLY A 306 -11.21 -18.23 12.20
N GLY A 307 -10.27 -18.04 11.27
CA GLY A 307 -10.56 -17.57 9.91
C GLY A 307 -11.42 -18.56 9.11
N ALA A 308 -11.14 -19.85 9.18
CA ALA A 308 -11.94 -20.89 8.53
C ALA A 308 -13.38 -20.94 9.09
N CYS A 309 -13.53 -20.89 10.42
CA CYS A 309 -14.84 -20.85 11.06
C CYS A 309 -15.62 -19.58 10.70
N LEU A 310 -14.94 -18.43 10.62
CA LEU A 310 -15.53 -17.17 10.25
C LEU A 310 -16.04 -17.20 8.80
N ALA A 311 -15.22 -17.70 7.87
CA ALA A 311 -15.61 -17.86 6.47
C ALA A 311 -16.81 -18.81 6.30
N ALA A 312 -16.90 -19.85 7.15
CA ALA A 312 -18.05 -20.76 7.22
C ALA A 312 -19.31 -20.17 7.89
N GLY A 313 -19.27 -18.93 8.39
CA GLY A 313 -20.35 -18.31 9.15
C GLY A 313 -20.56 -18.88 10.56
N LYS A 314 -19.64 -19.72 11.06
CA LYS A 314 -19.69 -20.35 12.39
C LYS A 314 -19.15 -19.39 13.46
N MET A 315 -19.86 -18.28 13.66
CA MET A 315 -19.40 -17.14 14.46
C MET A 315 -18.95 -17.51 15.89
N LYS A 316 -19.67 -18.40 16.58
CA LYS A 316 -19.29 -18.81 17.95
C LYS A 316 -18.01 -19.65 17.99
N ASP A 317 -17.79 -20.48 16.96
CA ASP A 317 -16.58 -21.31 16.86
C ASP A 317 -15.38 -20.45 16.52
N ALA A 318 -15.54 -19.51 15.58
CA ALA A 318 -14.55 -18.51 15.24
C ALA A 318 -14.14 -17.70 16.48
N ALA A 319 -15.11 -17.21 17.26
CA ALA A 319 -14.84 -16.44 18.48
C ALA A 319 -14.00 -17.23 19.49
N ARG A 320 -14.31 -18.51 19.70
CA ARG A 320 -13.53 -19.38 20.59
C ARG A 320 -12.11 -19.60 20.10
N ALA A 321 -11.93 -19.88 18.80
CA ALA A 321 -10.62 -20.09 18.22
C ALA A 321 -9.74 -18.83 18.30
N TYR A 322 -10.27 -17.65 17.97
CA TYR A 322 -9.53 -16.38 18.08
C TYR A 322 -9.17 -16.03 19.52
N ARG A 323 -10.09 -16.26 20.48
CA ARG A 323 -9.79 -16.09 21.91
C ARG A 323 -8.64 -17.00 22.36
N SER A 324 -8.68 -18.28 22.03
CA SER A 324 -7.59 -19.21 22.34
C SER A 324 -6.28 -18.81 21.66
N GLY A 325 -6.36 -18.30 20.42
CA GLY A 325 -5.22 -17.70 19.72
C GLY A 325 -4.61 -16.52 20.47
N ALA A 326 -5.43 -15.59 20.95
CA ALA A 326 -4.97 -14.45 21.76
C ALA A 326 -4.30 -14.89 23.06
N GLU A 327 -4.86 -15.90 23.75
CA GLU A 327 -4.27 -16.47 24.96
C GLU A 327 -2.89 -17.12 24.68
N GLN A 328 -2.73 -17.82 23.56
CA GLN A 328 -1.43 -18.35 23.14
C GLN A 328 -0.47 -17.24 22.69
N ALA A 329 -0.98 -16.17 22.08
CA ALA A 329 -0.17 -15.06 21.58
C ALA A 329 0.52 -14.27 22.69
N ARG A 330 -0.01 -14.29 23.93
CA ARG A 330 0.69 -13.70 25.10
C ARG A 330 2.06 -14.32 25.38
N CYS A 331 2.33 -15.52 24.87
CA CYS A 331 3.61 -16.19 25.03
C CYS A 331 4.62 -15.87 23.91
N VAL A 332 4.23 -15.13 22.87
CA VAL A 332 5.13 -14.73 21.78
C VAL A 332 5.43 -13.22 21.87
N PRO A 333 6.59 -12.74 21.36
CA PRO A 333 6.98 -11.33 21.44
C PRO A 333 6.25 -10.47 20.40
N ASP A 334 4.93 -10.63 20.29
CA ASP A 334 4.05 -9.85 19.41
C ASP A 334 2.74 -9.52 20.13
N PRO A 335 2.69 -8.41 20.90
CA PRO A 335 1.47 -8.00 21.60
C PRO A 335 0.35 -7.55 20.65
N MET A 336 0.64 -7.27 19.36
CA MET A 336 -0.39 -6.89 18.39
C MET A 336 -1.33 -8.05 18.09
N LEU A 337 -0.79 -9.29 18.03
CA LEU A 337 -1.60 -10.50 17.85
C LEU A 337 -2.56 -10.75 19.03
N VAL A 338 -2.20 -10.35 20.25
CA VAL A 338 -3.10 -10.47 21.41
C VAL A 338 -4.32 -9.55 21.25
N VAL A 339 -4.07 -8.28 20.90
CA VAL A 339 -5.12 -7.30 20.63
C VAL A 339 -6.02 -7.77 19.49
N GLU A 340 -5.42 -8.24 18.40
CA GLU A 340 -6.14 -8.70 17.21
C GLU A 340 -7.00 -9.95 17.48
N GLY A 341 -6.48 -10.92 18.23
CA GLY A 341 -7.25 -12.12 18.57
C GLY A 341 -8.46 -11.80 19.46
N PHE A 342 -8.32 -10.91 20.44
CA PHE A 342 -9.46 -10.46 21.25
C PHE A 342 -10.44 -9.59 20.43
N ARG A 343 -9.94 -8.73 19.53
CA ARG A 343 -10.80 -7.96 18.61
C ARG A 343 -11.65 -8.90 17.76
N MET A 344 -11.04 -9.88 17.11
CA MET A 344 -11.74 -10.82 16.24
C MET A 344 -12.71 -11.71 17.02
N ALA A 345 -12.37 -12.10 18.24
CA ALA A 345 -13.32 -12.78 19.13
C ALA A 345 -14.55 -11.90 19.44
N GLY A 346 -14.33 -10.62 19.79
CA GLY A 346 -15.40 -9.66 20.03
C GLY A 346 -16.30 -9.45 18.81
N PHE A 347 -15.68 -9.24 17.64
CA PHE A 347 -16.38 -9.12 16.35
C PHE A 347 -17.26 -10.36 16.07
N CYS A 348 -16.71 -11.56 16.26
CA CYS A 348 -17.46 -12.80 16.05
C CYS A 348 -18.63 -12.94 17.04
N PHE A 349 -18.44 -12.59 18.32
CA PHE A 349 -19.55 -12.60 19.29
C PHE A 349 -20.65 -11.58 18.97
N ALA A 350 -20.28 -10.39 18.50
CA ALA A 350 -21.25 -9.38 18.08
C ALA A 350 -22.11 -9.90 16.92
N ASN A 351 -21.48 -10.51 15.91
CA ASN A 351 -22.16 -11.12 14.76
C ASN A 351 -22.95 -12.39 15.13
N ALA A 352 -22.58 -13.07 16.22
CA ALA A 352 -23.36 -14.15 16.81
C ALA A 352 -24.55 -13.67 17.67
N ARG A 353 -24.83 -12.36 17.70
CA ARG A 353 -25.85 -11.70 18.53
C ARG A 353 -25.63 -11.92 20.03
N LEU A 354 -24.38 -11.91 20.47
CA LEU A 354 -23.96 -11.99 21.88
C LEU A 354 -23.22 -10.71 22.29
N PRO A 355 -23.93 -9.58 22.46
CA PRO A 355 -23.32 -8.26 22.61
C PRO A 355 -22.51 -8.09 23.91
N ASP A 356 -22.90 -8.75 25.01
CA ASP A 356 -22.16 -8.68 26.27
C ASP A 356 -20.81 -9.40 26.16
N ALA A 357 -20.82 -10.61 25.56
CA ALA A 357 -19.58 -11.33 25.27
C ALA A 357 -18.68 -10.53 24.32
N ALA A 358 -19.25 -9.88 23.31
CA ALA A 358 -18.48 -9.01 22.41
C ALA A 358 -17.77 -7.88 23.16
N LYS A 359 -18.53 -7.15 24.00
CA LYS A 359 -18.02 -6.07 24.84
C LYS A 359 -16.89 -6.53 25.74
N GLU A 360 -17.02 -7.66 26.42
CA GLU A 360 -15.97 -8.20 27.29
C GLU A 360 -14.65 -8.38 26.53
N HIS A 361 -14.70 -8.91 25.30
CA HIS A 361 -13.51 -9.15 24.49
C HIS A 361 -12.92 -7.86 23.94
N TYR A 362 -13.74 -6.86 23.59
CA TYR A 362 -13.23 -5.52 23.22
C TYR A 362 -12.51 -4.86 24.39
N VAL A 363 -13.05 -4.96 25.61
CA VAL A 363 -12.38 -4.44 26.82
C VAL A 363 -11.05 -5.17 27.08
N LEU A 364 -11.00 -6.49 26.87
CA LEU A 364 -9.74 -7.24 26.96
C LEU A 364 -8.71 -6.75 25.93
N ALA A 365 -9.10 -6.58 24.65
CA ALA A 365 -8.21 -6.05 23.62
C ALA A 365 -7.65 -4.66 23.98
N ILE A 366 -8.49 -3.76 24.50
CA ILE A 366 -8.06 -2.43 24.97
C ILE A 366 -7.04 -2.56 26.12
N ARG A 367 -7.28 -3.43 27.10
CA ARG A 367 -6.35 -3.63 28.23
C ARG A 367 -4.98 -4.15 27.78
N GLU A 368 -4.96 -5.13 26.88
CA GLU A 368 -3.70 -5.72 26.37
C GLU A 368 -2.89 -4.71 25.55
N SER A 369 -3.56 -3.75 24.91
CA SER A 369 -2.91 -2.70 24.12
C SER A 369 -2.02 -1.75 24.95
N VAL A 370 -2.22 -1.68 26.27
CA VAL A 370 -1.41 -0.82 27.16
C VAL A 370 0.08 -1.20 27.11
N SER A 371 0.38 -2.48 26.88
CA SER A 371 1.76 -2.98 26.74
C SER A 371 2.45 -2.52 25.45
N ILE A 372 1.69 -2.07 24.46
CA ILE A 372 2.19 -1.58 23.17
C ILE A 372 2.62 -0.12 23.33
N PRO A 373 3.79 0.30 22.81
CA PRO A 373 4.20 1.71 22.80
C PRO A 373 3.16 2.60 22.13
N VAL A 374 2.88 3.79 22.70
CA VAL A 374 1.85 4.73 22.21
C VAL A 374 1.97 4.98 20.70
N ALA A 375 3.19 5.26 20.23
CA ALA A 375 3.46 5.54 18.81
C ALA A 375 3.10 4.39 17.86
N GLN A 376 3.01 3.15 18.35
CA GLN A 376 2.68 1.98 17.53
C GLN A 376 1.19 1.64 17.58
N ARG A 377 0.45 2.10 18.58
CA ARG A 377 -0.95 1.70 18.81
C ARG A 377 -1.88 2.05 17.66
N ALA A 378 -1.69 3.23 17.05
CA ALA A 378 -2.48 3.65 15.89
C ALA A 378 -2.32 2.73 14.66
N ALA A 379 -1.16 2.06 14.53
CA ALA A 379 -0.89 1.09 13.46
C ALA A 379 -1.42 -0.32 13.78
N THR A 380 -1.99 -0.55 14.96
CA THR A 380 -2.62 -1.81 15.33
C THR A 380 -4.13 -1.79 15.03
N THR A 381 -4.84 -2.85 15.40
CA THR A 381 -6.30 -2.89 15.32
C THR A 381 -7.01 -2.29 16.53
N LEU A 382 -6.28 -1.66 17.48
CA LEU A 382 -6.86 -0.93 18.63
C LEU A 382 -7.88 0.14 18.22
N PRO A 383 -7.65 1.01 17.22
CA PRO A 383 -8.65 2.00 16.81
C PRO A 383 -9.98 1.34 16.41
N ILE A 384 -9.93 0.18 15.76
CA ILE A 384 -11.11 -0.58 15.34
C ILE A 384 -11.83 -1.16 16.57
N VAL A 385 -11.10 -1.72 17.54
CA VAL A 385 -11.67 -2.21 18.81
C VAL A 385 -12.46 -1.11 19.53
N ILE A 386 -11.88 0.09 19.61
CA ILE A 386 -12.50 1.24 20.26
C ILE A 386 -13.77 1.65 19.50
N GLN A 387 -13.71 1.74 18.17
CA GLN A 387 -14.88 2.04 17.33
C GLN A 387 -16.00 1.00 17.52
N ASP A 388 -15.66 -0.29 17.59
CA ASP A 388 -16.62 -1.37 17.83
C ASP A 388 -17.26 -1.26 19.23
N LEU A 389 -16.47 -0.88 20.24
CA LEU A 389 -16.98 -0.63 21.59
C LEU A 389 -17.90 0.60 21.62
N LEU A 390 -17.58 1.68 20.90
CA LEU A 390 -18.49 2.81 20.73
C LEU A 390 -19.80 2.37 20.05
N ARG A 391 -19.73 1.48 19.05
CA ARG A 391 -20.91 0.98 18.34
C ARG A 391 -21.81 0.14 19.25
N HIS A 392 -21.23 -0.57 20.22
CA HIS A 392 -21.99 -1.27 21.26
C HIS A 392 -22.81 -0.29 22.12
N TYR A 393 -22.28 0.89 22.44
CA TYR A 393 -22.97 1.89 23.24
C TYR A 393 -23.96 2.75 22.43
N ASP A 394 -23.56 3.23 21.25
CA ASP A 394 -24.44 3.98 20.36
C ASP A 394 -24.05 3.80 18.89
N ALA A 395 -24.65 2.77 18.25
CA ALA A 395 -24.41 2.46 16.85
C ALA A 395 -24.85 3.58 15.89
N ARG A 396 -25.90 4.35 16.25
CA ARG A 396 -26.39 5.42 15.39
C ARG A 396 -25.38 6.56 15.34
N ARG A 397 -24.88 7.00 16.49
CA ARG A 397 -23.88 8.07 16.56
C ARG A 397 -22.57 7.67 15.89
N VAL A 398 -22.15 6.41 16.04
CA VAL A 398 -20.98 5.88 15.31
C VAL A 398 -21.17 6.00 13.80
N LYS A 399 -22.35 5.63 13.28
CA LYS A 399 -22.67 5.78 11.85
C LYS A 399 -22.65 7.25 11.40
N GLU A 400 -23.11 8.17 12.25
CA GLU A 400 -23.05 9.61 11.98
C GLU A 400 -21.59 10.13 11.97
N LEU A 401 -20.71 9.62 12.84
CA LEU A 401 -19.27 9.93 12.82
C LEU A 401 -18.58 9.40 11.55
N GLU A 402 -18.90 8.17 11.13
CA GLU A 402 -18.40 7.57 9.88
C GLU A 402 -18.87 8.38 8.66
N ALA A 403 -20.13 8.83 8.65
CA ALA A 403 -20.67 9.67 7.59
C ALA A 403 -19.96 11.04 7.50
N CYS A 404 -19.60 11.66 8.62
CA CYS A 404 -18.81 12.90 8.61
C CYS A 404 -17.47 12.74 7.88
N ALA A 405 -16.79 11.61 8.05
CA ALA A 405 -15.53 11.34 7.36
C ALA A 405 -15.75 11.16 5.85
N GLY A 406 -16.77 10.40 5.45
CA GLY A 406 -17.11 10.22 4.03
C GLY A 406 -17.54 11.52 3.33
N ASP A 407 -18.30 12.38 4.03
CA ASP A 407 -18.65 13.73 3.54
C ASP A 407 -17.38 14.57 3.33
N TYR A 408 -16.44 14.54 4.29
CA TYR A 408 -15.18 15.27 4.24
C TYR A 408 -14.26 14.80 3.10
N GLU A 409 -14.10 13.49 2.90
CA GLU A 409 -13.33 12.93 1.78
C GLU A 409 -13.92 13.36 0.43
N THR A 410 -15.25 13.28 0.30
CA THR A 410 -15.96 13.69 -0.92
C THR A 410 -15.79 15.19 -1.20
N ASP A 411 -15.90 16.03 -0.19
CA ASP A 411 -15.74 17.48 -0.34
C ASP A 411 -14.29 17.86 -0.66
N THR A 412 -13.31 17.20 -0.02
CA THR A 412 -11.88 17.38 -0.30
C THR A 412 -11.56 17.03 -1.75
N ALA A 413 -12.02 15.87 -2.23
CA ALA A 413 -11.80 15.45 -3.61
C ALA A 413 -12.39 16.44 -4.63
N LYS A 414 -13.56 17.02 -4.35
CA LYS A 414 -14.16 18.06 -5.20
C LYS A 414 -13.35 19.35 -5.22
N ILE A 415 -12.77 19.75 -4.08
CA ILE A 415 -11.96 20.96 -3.98
C ILE A 415 -10.69 20.80 -4.83
N LEU A 416 -10.00 19.65 -4.71
CA LEU A 416 -8.83 19.32 -5.51
C LEU A 416 -9.15 19.30 -7.01
N ASP A 417 -10.20 18.58 -7.42
CA ASP A 417 -10.65 18.51 -8.83
C ASP A 417 -11.00 19.89 -9.40
N MET A 418 -11.66 20.75 -8.60
CA MET A 418 -11.99 22.10 -9.03
C MET A 418 -10.75 23.00 -9.16
N ALA A 419 -9.76 22.85 -8.27
CA ALA A 419 -8.49 23.56 -8.37
C ALA A 419 -7.72 23.15 -9.64
N ASP A 420 -7.66 21.85 -9.92
CA ASP A 420 -7.01 21.33 -11.13
C ASP A 420 -7.68 21.82 -12.41
N LYS A 421 -9.01 21.76 -12.49
CA LYS A 421 -9.75 22.28 -13.64
C LYS A 421 -9.49 23.77 -13.86
N LYS A 422 -9.41 24.56 -12.79
CA LYS A 422 -9.06 25.99 -12.88
C LYS A 422 -7.64 26.18 -13.39
N ALA A 423 -6.68 25.39 -12.90
CA ALA A 423 -5.29 25.46 -13.34
C ALA A 423 -5.14 25.09 -14.82
N LEU A 424 -5.81 24.02 -15.27
CA LEU A 424 -5.83 23.61 -16.68
C LEU A 424 -6.39 24.69 -17.60
N CYS A 425 -7.40 25.45 -17.16
CA CYS A 425 -7.96 26.57 -17.93
C CYS A 425 -6.99 27.74 -18.15
N LEU A 426 -5.88 27.80 -17.39
CA LEU A 426 -4.83 28.80 -17.60
C LEU A 426 -3.93 28.47 -18.81
N GLY A 427 -4.05 27.27 -19.37
CA GLY A 427 -3.27 26.80 -20.51
C GLY A 427 -1.94 26.12 -20.13
N ALA A 428 -1.13 25.82 -21.13
CA ALA A 428 0.08 25.01 -20.98
C ALA A 428 1.22 25.71 -20.19
N PHE A 429 1.22 27.03 -20.09
CA PHE A 429 2.30 27.80 -19.45
C PHE A 429 1.70 28.89 -18.54
N PRO A 430 1.06 28.50 -17.43
CA PRO A 430 0.44 29.45 -16.51
C PRO A 430 1.50 30.29 -15.79
N SER A 431 1.20 31.55 -15.50
CA SER A 431 2.12 32.35 -14.67
C SER A 431 2.08 31.88 -13.21
N ALA A 432 3.22 31.97 -12.50
CA ALA A 432 3.34 31.56 -11.10
C ALA A 432 2.26 32.20 -10.20
N ARG A 433 1.99 33.50 -10.41
CA ARG A 433 0.96 34.23 -9.65
C ARG A 433 -0.45 33.69 -9.86
N GLN A 434 -0.78 33.17 -11.04
CA GLN A 434 -2.11 32.61 -11.29
C GLN A 434 -2.29 31.26 -10.59
N VAL A 435 -1.24 30.42 -10.60
CA VAL A 435 -1.25 29.13 -9.90
C VAL A 435 -1.28 29.34 -8.39
N GLU A 436 -0.45 30.23 -7.86
CA GLU A 436 -0.42 30.59 -6.44
C GLU A 436 -1.80 31.07 -5.94
N ALA A 437 -2.52 31.87 -6.75
CA ALA A 437 -3.86 32.30 -6.40
C ALA A 437 -4.88 31.14 -6.34
N ILE A 438 -4.72 30.11 -7.16
CA ILE A 438 -5.56 28.90 -7.13
C ILE A 438 -5.23 28.06 -5.90
N GLU A 439 -3.94 27.85 -5.64
CA GLU A 439 -3.42 27.08 -4.51
C GLU A 439 -3.85 27.68 -3.18
N VAL A 440 -3.65 28.99 -2.96
CA VAL A 440 -4.11 29.68 -1.75
C VAL A 440 -5.63 29.54 -1.55
N ALA A 441 -6.42 29.67 -2.62
CA ALA A 441 -7.88 29.51 -2.54
C ALA A 441 -8.31 28.07 -2.28
N MET A 442 -7.54 27.09 -2.76
CA MET A 442 -7.75 25.66 -2.52
C MET A 442 -7.46 25.34 -1.04
N ASP A 443 -6.30 25.74 -0.55
CA ASP A 443 -5.84 25.51 0.83
C ASP A 443 -6.83 26.07 1.86
N LEU A 444 -7.30 27.30 1.65
CA LEU A 444 -8.34 27.92 2.49
C LEU A 444 -9.62 27.07 2.56
N GLN A 445 -10.11 26.60 1.40
CA GLN A 445 -11.31 25.76 1.35
C GLN A 445 -11.09 24.40 2.03
N LEU A 446 -9.92 23.79 1.85
CA LEU A 446 -9.57 22.54 2.49
C LEU A 446 -9.54 22.67 4.02
N GLU A 447 -8.93 23.74 4.54
CA GLU A 447 -8.90 24.03 5.97
C GLU A 447 -10.29 24.29 6.56
N GLU A 448 -11.11 25.11 5.90
CA GLU A 448 -12.50 25.35 6.31
C GLU A 448 -13.30 24.04 6.41
N ARG A 449 -13.12 23.12 5.45
CA ARG A 449 -13.79 21.81 5.47
C ARG A 449 -13.28 20.92 6.59
N TYR A 450 -11.98 20.91 6.84
CA TYR A 450 -11.39 20.16 7.94
C TYR A 450 -11.94 20.64 9.29
N ILE A 451 -11.94 21.96 9.55
CA ILE A 451 -12.46 22.55 10.79
C ILE A 451 -13.95 22.22 10.96
N ALA A 452 -14.76 22.39 9.90
CA ALA A 452 -16.19 22.11 9.95
C ALA A 452 -16.47 20.63 10.27
N CYS A 453 -15.74 19.70 9.64
CA CYS A 453 -15.85 18.27 9.92
C CYS A 453 -15.46 17.94 11.36
N HIS A 454 -14.32 18.46 11.82
CA HIS A 454 -13.82 18.27 13.18
C HIS A 454 -14.86 18.74 14.22
N LYS A 455 -15.37 19.98 14.08
CA LYS A 455 -16.41 20.52 14.97
C LYS A 455 -17.70 19.68 14.96
N LYS A 456 -18.11 19.18 13.79
CA LYS A 456 -19.28 18.30 13.67
C LYS A 456 -19.08 16.99 14.45
N ARG A 457 -17.91 16.36 14.36
CA ARG A 457 -17.57 15.14 15.12
C ARG A 457 -17.53 15.40 16.63
N GLU A 458 -16.93 16.51 17.07
CA GLU A 458 -16.88 16.87 18.49
C GLU A 458 -18.28 17.10 19.08
N ARG A 459 -19.19 17.76 18.34
CA ARG A 459 -20.59 17.92 18.77
C ARG A 459 -21.32 16.58 18.89
N LEU A 460 -21.10 15.66 17.94
CA LEU A 460 -21.66 14.31 18.01
C LEU A 460 -21.19 13.59 19.27
N ILE A 461 -19.88 13.61 19.54
CA ILE A 461 -19.26 13.01 20.74
C ILE A 461 -19.83 13.62 22.03
N ALA A 462 -19.91 14.95 22.11
CA ALA A 462 -20.45 15.65 23.28
C ALA A 462 -21.90 15.24 23.59
N GLY A 463 -22.70 15.01 22.54
CA GLY A 463 -24.07 14.51 22.64
C GLY A 463 -24.21 13.02 22.99
N GLY A 464 -23.11 12.30 23.23
CA GLY A 464 -23.09 10.93 23.73
C GLY A 464 -23.65 10.77 25.15
N ASP A 465 -23.88 9.53 25.59
CA ASP A 465 -24.03 9.26 27.02
C ASP A 465 -22.66 9.27 27.73
N GLU A 466 -22.65 9.09 29.04
CA GLU A 466 -21.41 9.08 29.84
C GLU A 466 -20.44 8.00 29.37
N ARG A 467 -20.93 6.77 29.13
CA ARG A 467 -20.11 5.63 28.72
C ARG A 467 -19.48 5.84 27.34
N PHE A 468 -20.23 6.41 26.40
CA PHE A 468 -19.72 6.76 25.08
C PHE A 468 -18.57 7.77 25.20
N ARG A 469 -18.76 8.83 26.00
CA ARG A 469 -17.70 9.84 26.22
C ARG A 469 -16.48 9.28 26.95
N GLU A 470 -16.66 8.37 27.91
CA GLU A 470 -15.56 7.67 28.59
C GLU A 470 -14.71 6.84 27.62
N VAL A 471 -15.34 6.11 26.69
CA VAL A 471 -14.63 5.35 25.66
C VAL A 471 -13.85 6.28 24.74
N VAL A 472 -14.43 7.42 24.34
CA VAL A 472 -13.71 8.44 23.55
C VAL A 472 -12.53 9.02 24.36
N GLY A 473 -12.71 9.28 25.66
CA GLY A 473 -11.62 9.71 26.55
C GLY A 473 -10.47 8.69 26.59
N THR A 474 -10.81 7.41 26.77
CA THR A 474 -9.84 6.31 26.72
C THR A 474 -9.11 6.26 25.38
N ALA A 475 -9.83 6.46 24.27
CA ALA A 475 -9.23 6.49 22.95
C ALA A 475 -8.22 7.64 22.80
N ARG A 476 -8.53 8.82 23.34
CA ARG A 476 -7.65 9.98 23.31
C ARG A 476 -6.38 9.78 24.15
N GLU A 477 -6.48 9.06 25.26
CA GLU A 477 -5.33 8.67 26.08
C GLU A 477 -4.46 7.60 25.40
N LEU A 478 -5.10 6.63 24.73
CA LEU A 478 -4.39 5.48 24.17
C LEU A 478 -3.82 5.74 22.77
N LEU A 479 -4.46 6.60 21.96
CA LEU A 479 -4.08 6.88 20.58
C LEU A 479 -3.44 8.27 20.45
N HIS A 480 -4.25 9.33 20.48
CA HIS A 480 -3.79 10.73 20.47
C HIS A 480 -4.90 11.65 20.99
N PRO A 481 -4.58 12.84 21.57
CA PRO A 481 -5.56 13.69 22.26
C PRO A 481 -6.74 14.16 21.42
N ARG A 482 -6.62 14.11 20.09
CA ARG A 482 -7.59 14.63 19.12
C ARG A 482 -8.38 13.54 18.41
N TRP A 483 -8.27 12.30 18.88
CA TRP A 483 -9.03 11.20 18.33
C TRP A 483 -10.53 11.46 18.46
N ASN A 484 -11.25 11.36 17.35
CA ASN A 484 -12.68 11.66 17.26
C ASN A 484 -13.47 10.62 16.44
N GLY A 485 -12.94 9.39 16.34
CA GLY A 485 -13.59 8.25 15.70
C GLY A 485 -12.91 7.78 14.42
N LEU A 486 -13.40 6.66 13.88
CA LEU A 486 -13.01 6.14 12.57
C LEU A 486 -14.08 6.39 11.48
N PRO A 487 -13.72 6.48 10.19
CA PRO A 487 -12.35 6.71 9.69
C PRO A 487 -11.72 7.97 10.30
N GLU A 488 -10.39 7.98 10.42
CA GLU A 488 -9.67 9.14 10.95
C GLU A 488 -9.60 10.22 9.87
N ILE A 489 -9.89 11.47 10.25
CA ILE A 489 -9.79 12.61 9.33
C ILE A 489 -8.42 13.25 9.50
N ARG A 490 -7.60 13.23 8.45
CA ARG A 490 -6.31 13.90 8.44
C ARG A 490 -6.45 15.34 7.98
N HIS A 491 -5.58 16.21 8.49
CA HIS A 491 -5.49 17.57 7.96
C HIS A 491 -5.00 17.50 6.51
N PRO A 492 -5.65 18.18 5.55
CA PRO A 492 -5.40 17.99 4.13
C PRO A 492 -4.06 18.58 3.64
N LEU A 493 -3.44 19.44 4.46
CA LEU A 493 -2.15 20.09 4.19
C LEU A 493 -1.03 19.60 5.12
N ASP A 494 -1.18 18.41 5.72
CA ASP A 494 -0.17 17.77 6.59
C ASP A 494 0.41 18.65 7.72
N LYS A 495 -0.38 19.61 8.20
CA LYS A 495 -0.01 20.47 9.34
C LYS A 495 0.32 19.62 10.57
N THR A 496 1.29 20.07 11.35
CA THR A 496 1.67 19.44 12.62
C THR A 496 0.53 19.52 13.63
N GLU A 497 0.56 18.64 14.65
CA GLU A 497 -0.40 18.66 15.75
C GLU A 497 -0.54 20.04 16.41
N ALA A 498 0.58 20.76 16.57
CA ALA A 498 0.60 22.09 17.17
C ALA A 498 -0.04 23.16 16.28
N GLU A 499 0.18 23.09 14.97
CA GLU A 499 -0.43 24.03 14.01
C GLU A 499 -1.93 23.82 13.93
N ILE A 500 -2.38 22.56 13.91
CA ILE A 500 -3.80 22.26 13.86
C ILE A 500 -4.48 22.64 15.20
N ALA A 501 -3.81 22.48 16.35
CA ALA A 501 -4.33 22.96 17.62
C ALA A 501 -4.61 24.48 17.58
N ARG A 502 -3.65 25.27 17.12
CA ARG A 502 -3.83 26.73 16.95
C ARG A 502 -4.93 27.06 15.96
N LEU A 503 -5.04 26.31 14.86
CA LEU A 503 -6.09 26.50 13.85
C LEU A 503 -7.48 26.35 14.46
N LEU A 504 -7.69 25.30 15.26
CA LEU A 504 -8.97 25.02 15.92
C LEU A 504 -9.27 26.03 17.05
N GLU A 505 -8.25 26.47 17.79
CA GLU A 505 -8.38 27.49 18.84
C GLU A 505 -8.77 28.86 18.28
N ASN A 506 -8.15 29.29 17.18
CA ASN A 506 -8.43 30.59 16.55
C ASN A 506 -9.88 30.67 16.03
N ASP A 507 -10.40 29.58 15.45
CA ASP A 507 -11.80 29.54 14.97
C ASP A 507 -12.83 29.57 16.13
N ASP A 508 -12.47 29.10 17.33
CA ASP A 508 -13.33 29.22 18.51
C ASP A 508 -13.35 30.65 19.09
N LEU A 509 -12.25 31.39 18.96
CA LEU A 509 -12.16 32.81 19.34
C LEU A 509 -12.97 33.71 18.39
N ASP A 510 -12.89 33.47 17.08
CA ASP A 510 -13.64 34.26 16.09
C ASP A 510 -15.18 34.08 16.23
N GLN A 511 -15.64 32.90 16.63
CA GLN A 511 -17.07 32.65 16.86
C GLN A 511 -17.58 33.23 18.19
N THR A 512 -16.73 33.36 19.21
CA THR A 512 -17.10 33.99 20.48
C THR A 512 -17.06 35.52 20.42
N GLY A 513 -16.24 36.11 19.53
CA GLY A 513 -16.21 37.55 19.25
C GLY A 513 -17.37 38.06 18.38
N ALA A 514 -18.01 37.21 17.58
CA ALA A 514 -19.15 37.58 16.70
C ALA A 514 -20.52 37.64 17.42
N HIS A 515 -20.57 37.32 18.72
CA HIS A 515 -21.78 37.39 19.55
C HIS A 515 -21.64 38.33 20.76
N GLY A 516 -20.64 39.22 20.75
CA GLY A 516 -20.41 40.25 21.78
C GLY A 516 -21.09 41.58 21.49
#